data_AF-A0AA91JPE7-F1
#
_entry.id   AF-A0AA91JPE7-F1
#
_cell.length_a   1.000
_cell.length_b   1.000
_cell.length_c   1.000
_cell.angle_alpha   90.00
_cell.angle_beta   90.00
_cell.angle_gamma   90.00
#
_symmetry.space_group_name_H-M   'P 1'
#
loop_
_entity.id
_entity.type
_entity.pdbx_description
1 polymer ?
#
loop_
_entity_poly.entity_id
_entity_poly.type
_entity_poly.pdbx_seq_one_letter_code
_entity_poly.pdbx_strand_id
1 'polypeptide(L)' 'MTKERGVTFDYCLREGPSTTRNAIQLLHVLNYPEKVVEQAKKEADYFDEHRTWQTVE' A
#
# COMPACT_ATOMS: atom_id res chain seq x y z
N MET A 1 -11.79 -15.52 -11.61
CA MET A 1 -11.66 -14.18 -11.00
C MET A 1 -12.48 -14.16 -9.73
N THR A 2 -11.89 -14.52 -8.59
CA THR A 2 -12.58 -14.52 -7.29
C THR A 2 -12.69 -13.09 -6.81
N LYS A 3 -13.88 -12.50 -7.03
CA LYS A 3 -14.31 -11.14 -6.64
C LYS A 3 -14.29 -10.87 -5.13
N GLU A 4 -13.82 -11.80 -4.30
CA GLU A 4 -14.07 -11.75 -2.86
C GLU A 4 -12.88 -11.23 -2.03
N ARG A 5 -11.61 -11.26 -2.52
CA ARG A 5 -10.42 -10.79 -1.75
C ARG A 5 -9.21 -10.32 -2.58
N GLY A 6 -9.39 -9.93 -3.85
CA GLY A 6 -8.26 -9.65 -4.76
C GLY A 6 -8.13 -8.19 -5.19
N VAL A 7 -6.89 -7.74 -5.45
CA VAL A 7 -6.62 -6.51 -6.22
C VAL A 7 -6.88 -6.79 -7.70
N THR A 8 -7.52 -5.83 -8.39
CA THR A 8 -7.70 -5.89 -9.85
C THR A 8 -6.89 -4.78 -10.52
N PHE A 9 -6.33 -5.09 -11.69
CA PHE A 9 -5.58 -4.15 -12.50
C PHE A 9 -6.33 -3.93 -13.81
N ASP A 10 -6.54 -2.66 -14.18
CA ASP A 10 -7.12 -2.28 -15.47
C ASP A 10 -6.08 -2.27 -16.60
N TYR A 11 -4.78 -2.39 -16.24
CA TYR A 11 -3.63 -2.36 -17.14
C TYR A 11 -3.52 -1.08 -17.98
N CYS A 12 -4.07 0.03 -17.49
CA CYS A 12 -4.02 1.32 -18.16
C CYS A 12 -2.84 2.17 -17.68
N LEU A 13 -2.13 2.81 -18.62
CA LEU A 13 -1.19 3.89 -18.28
C LEU A 13 -1.98 5.16 -17.93
N ARG A 14 -1.60 5.82 -16.83
CA ARG A 14 -2.23 7.06 -16.36
C ARG A 14 -1.18 8.15 -16.28
N GLU A 15 -1.60 9.39 -16.50
CA GLU A 15 -0.71 10.54 -16.41
C GLU A 15 -0.36 10.87 -14.97
N GLY A 16 0.88 11.32 -14.76
CA GLY A 16 1.38 11.69 -13.45
C GLY A 16 1.79 10.51 -12.56
N PRO A 17 2.31 10.80 -11.36
CA PRO A 17 2.71 9.77 -10.42
C PRO A 17 1.49 9.05 -9.82
N SER A 18 1.65 7.78 -9.47
CA SER A 18 0.64 7.05 -8.71
C SER A 18 0.54 7.62 -7.29
N THR A 19 -0.68 7.93 -6.85
CA THR A 19 -0.98 8.37 -5.48
C THR A 19 -1.51 7.23 -4.59
N THR A 20 -1.72 6.06 -5.17
CA THR A 20 -2.29 4.87 -4.49
C THR A 20 -1.21 3.98 -3.89
N ARG A 21 -1.52 3.30 -2.78
CA ARG A 21 -0.60 2.40 -2.06
C ARG A 21 -0.68 0.94 -2.54
N ASN A 22 -0.60 0.72 -3.85
CA ASN A 22 -0.81 -0.60 -4.45
C ASN A 22 0.17 -1.65 -3.92
N ALA A 23 1.44 -1.28 -3.70
CA ALA A 23 2.46 -2.19 -3.16
C ALA A 23 2.12 -2.70 -1.75
N ILE A 24 1.58 -1.83 -0.89
CA ILE A 24 1.16 -2.21 0.47
C ILE A 24 -0.08 -3.10 0.41
N GLN A 25 -1.03 -2.81 -0.49
CA GLN A 25 -2.21 -3.64 -0.69
C GLN A 25 -1.86 -5.06 -1.16
N LEU A 26 -0.78 -5.22 -1.92
CA LEU A 26 -0.29 -6.54 -2.34
C LEU A 26 0.19 -7.38 -1.15
N LEU A 27 0.71 -6.78 -0.07
CA LEU A 27 1.11 -7.53 1.12
C LEU A 27 -0.08 -8.29 1.74
N HIS A 28 -1.24 -7.64 1.80
CA HIS A 28 -2.48 -8.28 2.26
C HIS A 28 -2.93 -9.41 1.32
N VAL A 29 -2.85 -9.22 0.00
CA VAL A 29 -3.19 -10.26 -1.00
C VAL A 29 -2.27 -11.48 -0.88
N LEU A 30 -1.00 -11.25 -0.55
CA LEU A 30 0.00 -12.30 -0.34
C LEU A 30 -0.08 -12.94 1.06
N ASN A 31 -1.07 -12.57 1.87
CA ASN A 31 -1.27 -13.05 3.25
C ASN A 31 -0.05 -12.81 4.16
N TYR A 32 0.62 -11.66 4.02
CA TYR A 32 1.59 -11.22 5.02
C TYR A 32 0.89 -10.97 6.38
N PRO A 33 1.61 -11.04 7.51
CA PRO A 33 1.01 -10.79 8.81
C PRO A 33 0.33 -9.42 8.89
N GLU A 34 -0.88 -9.36 9.42
CA GLU A 34 -1.68 -8.12 9.50
C GLU A 34 -0.90 -6.98 10.16
N LYS A 35 -0.12 -7.28 11.20
CA LYS A 35 0.73 -6.29 11.88
C LYS A 35 1.74 -5.63 10.93
N VAL A 36 2.31 -6.38 9.97
CA VAL A 36 3.26 -5.85 8.98
C VAL A 36 2.52 -4.95 7.99
N VAL A 37 1.34 -5.37 7.53
CA VAL A 37 0.51 -4.58 6.60
C VAL A 37 0.09 -3.26 7.26
N GLU A 38 -0.39 -3.31 8.49
CA GLU A 38 -0.85 -2.13 9.24
C GLU A 38 0.31 -1.19 9.59
N GLN A 39 1.49 -1.73 9.93
CA GLN A 39 2.67 -0.90 10.14
C GLN A 39 3.09 -0.18 8.85
N ALA A 40 3.14 -0.90 7.72
CA ALA A 40 3.49 -0.30 6.44
C ALA A 40 2.50 0.80 6.01
N LYS A 41 1.19 0.61 6.26
CA LYS A 41 0.18 1.66 6.03
C LYS A 41 0.46 2.90 6.88
N LYS A 42 0.64 2.73 8.19
CA LYS A 42 0.93 3.84 9.12
C LYS A 42 2.17 4.64 8.74
N GLU A 43 3.25 3.97 8.34
CA GLU A 43 4.46 4.64 7.91
C GLU A 43 4.24 5.43 6.61
N ALA A 44 3.49 4.87 5.67
CA ALA A 44 3.19 5.52 4.41
C ALA A 44 2.24 6.72 4.55
N ASP A 45 1.28 6.65 5.49
CA ASP A 45 0.38 7.74 5.85
C ASP A 45 1.18 8.87 6.54
N TYR A 46 2.05 8.51 7.48
CA TYR A 46 2.95 9.47 8.15
C TYR A 46 3.82 10.22 7.12
N PHE A 47 4.39 9.50 6.15
CA PHE A 47 5.19 10.10 5.09
C PHE A 47 4.37 11.04 4.19
N ASP A 48 3.11 10.73 3.89
CA ASP A 48 2.26 11.63 3.09
C ASP A 48 2.02 12.95 3.81
N GLU A 49 1.79 12.90 5.11
CA GLU A 49 1.53 14.08 5.94
C GLU A 49 2.80 14.91 6.21
N HIS A 50 3.91 14.25 6.56
CA HIS A 50 5.10 14.92 7.10
C HIS A 50 6.23 15.04 6.07
N ARG A 51 6.13 14.31 4.95
CA ARG A 51 7.17 14.20 3.92
C ARG A 51 8.52 13.69 4.47
N THR A 52 8.47 12.95 5.57
CA THR A 52 9.61 12.33 6.26
C THR A 52 9.22 10.94 6.77
N TRP A 53 10.21 10.07 6.98
CA TRP A 53 9.98 8.77 7.61
C TRP A 53 10.14 8.86 9.12
N GLN A 54 9.43 7.99 9.85
CA GLN A 54 9.63 7.85 11.28
C GLN A 54 11.04 7.31 11.56
N THR A 55 11.76 7.96 12.47
CA THR A 55 13.04 7.45 12.97
C THR A 55 12.76 6.38 14.01
N VAL A 56 13.26 5.17 13.76
CA VAL A 56 13.30 4.12 14.78
C VAL A 56 14.46 4.44 15.72
N GLU A 57 14.15 4.72 16.99
CA GLU A 57 15.13 4.73 18.08
C GLU A 57 15.40 3.30 18.58
#